data_AF-A0A9P1MTA9-F1
#
_entry.id   AF-A0A9P1MTA9-F1
#
_cell.length_a   1.000
_cell.length_b   1.000
_cell.length_c   1.000
_cell.angle_alpha   90.00
_cell.angle_beta   90.00
_cell.angle_gamma   90.00
#
_symmetry.space_group_name_H-M   'P 1'
#
loop_
_entity.id
_entity.type
_entity.pdbx_description
1 polymer ?
#
loop_
_entity_poly.entity_id
_entity_poly.type
_entity_poly.pdbx_seq_one_letter_code
_entity_poly.pdbx_strand_id
1 'polypeptide(L)'
;MAQGDGKFLDLWQKSEKKFENQRIFDSPATTSSSSSSTLWSNFSQMSSSDQAQLMSKLSANWPFSFERRALNWPVHAGLLANCLTSSLIATRINSDMFLFDAKTKFLESVRKCPKSPFVFGVYSSGVTYYMLYQMLITPKIFSELDPCPSCLVINSIAIGLTTGVAIPMLATPYLAHYVLINRDVANPNDPHVKNLLEFITLGWEGSKPARQILPKIVALQMVVAYGAMYALLWGRERMYNTLDLDPELSKKLIADAQNSTSLKSKIFEVLRKIPVLNGFLEESPENQRHTVNSESSLLHAKIRAVRQNRSPDESPPPRPPSDQISERDNPKIV
;
A
#
# COMPACT_ATOMS: atom_id res chain seq x y z
N MET A 1 9.51 -8.17 12.73
CA MET A 1 10.03 -9.55 12.80
C MET A 1 9.42 -10.35 11.67
N ALA A 2 10.27 -10.90 10.81
CA ALA A 2 9.91 -11.60 9.59
C ALA A 2 9.85 -13.12 9.84
N GLN A 3 8.74 -13.59 10.40
CA GLN A 3 8.55 -15.03 10.70
C GLN A 3 8.02 -15.83 9.50
N GLY A 4 7.72 -15.18 8.37
CA GLY A 4 7.30 -15.80 7.12
C GLY A 4 8.44 -16.13 6.14
N ASP A 5 9.53 -15.36 6.15
CA ASP A 5 10.54 -15.40 5.09
C ASP A 5 11.39 -16.70 5.10
N GLY A 6 11.68 -17.26 6.28
CA GLY A 6 12.43 -18.52 6.40
C GLY A 6 11.60 -19.78 6.12
N LYS A 7 10.27 -19.68 6.24
CA LYS A 7 9.36 -20.82 6.10
C LYS A 7 9.25 -21.28 4.65
N PHE A 8 9.31 -20.36 3.69
CA PHE A 8 9.32 -20.72 2.27
C PHE A 8 10.58 -21.48 1.89
N LEU A 9 11.75 -21.01 2.32
CA LEU A 9 13.04 -21.62 1.97
C LEU A 9 13.15 -23.03 2.59
N ASP A 10 12.63 -23.22 3.79
CA ASP A 10 12.53 -24.53 4.45
C ASP A 10 11.50 -25.45 3.75
N LEU A 11 10.29 -24.95 3.42
CA LEU A 11 9.30 -25.71 2.64
C LEU A 11 9.82 -26.10 1.26
N TRP A 12 10.56 -25.21 0.62
CA TRP A 12 11.20 -25.42 -0.67
C TRP A 12 12.29 -26.49 -0.59
N GLN A 13 13.25 -26.33 0.33
CA GLN A 13 14.30 -27.32 0.56
C GLN A 13 13.73 -28.70 0.93
N LYS A 14 12.63 -28.73 1.69
CA LYS A 14 11.95 -29.96 2.08
C LYS A 14 11.22 -30.62 0.91
N SER A 15 10.66 -29.83 -0.02
CA SER A 15 10.11 -30.34 -1.28
C SER A 15 11.22 -30.91 -2.18
N GLU A 16 12.37 -30.25 -2.25
CA GLU A 16 13.51 -30.67 -3.07
C GLU A 16 14.09 -32.01 -2.58
N LYS A 17 14.26 -32.19 -1.26
CA LYS A 17 14.67 -33.48 -0.67
C LYS A 17 13.69 -34.62 -0.92
N LYS A 18 12.38 -34.32 -0.98
CA LYS A 18 11.35 -35.32 -1.27
C LYS A 18 11.43 -35.80 -2.73
N PHE A 19 11.76 -34.90 -3.66
CA PHE A 19 11.88 -35.21 -5.08
C PHE A 19 13.26 -35.71 -5.50
N GLU A 20 14.34 -35.34 -4.81
CA GLU A 20 15.68 -35.90 -5.03
C GLU A 20 15.68 -37.40 -4.71
N ASN A 21 15.02 -37.80 -3.63
CA ASN A 21 14.74 -39.21 -3.32
C ASN A 21 13.88 -39.91 -4.39
N GLN A 22 13.12 -39.16 -5.20
CA GLN A 22 12.24 -39.68 -6.24
C GLN A 22 12.93 -39.72 -7.61
N ARG A 23 13.86 -38.80 -7.89
CA ARG A 23 14.69 -38.77 -9.12
C ARG A 23 15.79 -39.82 -9.15
N ILE A 24 16.23 -40.34 -7.98
CA ILE A 24 17.17 -41.47 -7.94
C ILE A 24 16.59 -42.73 -8.61
N PHE A 25 15.27 -42.80 -8.81
CA PHE A 25 14.59 -43.94 -9.45
C PHE A 25 14.28 -43.79 -10.95
N ASP A 26 14.39 -42.61 -11.57
CA ASP A 26 14.01 -42.40 -12.97
C ASP A 26 15.10 -41.71 -13.81
N SER A 27 15.47 -42.35 -14.93
CA SER A 27 16.44 -41.90 -15.93
C SER A 27 15.95 -40.70 -16.78
N PRO A 28 16.85 -40.02 -17.53
CA PRO A 28 16.73 -38.59 -17.82
C PRO A 28 16.12 -38.31 -19.20
N ALA A 29 14.86 -37.88 -19.26
CA ALA A 29 14.31 -37.28 -20.48
C ALA A 29 13.03 -36.42 -20.29
N THR A 30 12.80 -35.75 -19.15
CA THR A 30 11.54 -34.95 -18.96
C THR A 30 11.64 -33.84 -17.89
N THR A 31 12.83 -33.30 -17.62
CA THR A 31 13.08 -32.44 -16.45
C THR A 31 12.53 -31.00 -16.49
N SER A 32 12.06 -30.48 -17.63
CA SER A 32 11.59 -29.08 -17.72
C SER A 32 10.13 -28.88 -17.28
N SER A 33 9.22 -29.83 -17.51
CA SER A 33 7.80 -29.69 -17.12
C SER A 33 7.53 -30.01 -15.64
N SER A 34 8.39 -30.86 -15.04
CA SER A 34 8.32 -31.20 -13.61
C SER A 34 8.76 -30.05 -12.71
N SER A 35 9.73 -29.25 -13.13
CA SER A 35 10.29 -28.17 -12.32
C SER A 35 9.44 -26.90 -12.36
N SER A 36 8.84 -26.56 -13.51
CA SER A 36 7.88 -25.46 -13.66
C SER A 36 6.57 -25.70 -12.89
N SER A 37 6.05 -26.93 -12.90
CA SER A 37 4.87 -27.28 -12.09
C SER A 37 5.15 -27.19 -10.58
N THR A 38 6.39 -27.45 -10.16
CA THR A 38 6.80 -27.30 -8.76
C THR A 38 6.84 -25.83 -8.32
N LEU A 39 7.30 -24.91 -9.17
CA LEU A 39 7.32 -23.46 -8.91
C LEU A 39 5.93 -22.91 -8.58
N TRP A 40 4.96 -23.13 -9.47
CA TRP A 40 3.61 -22.64 -9.27
C TRP A 40 2.88 -23.34 -8.14
N SER A 41 3.19 -24.63 -7.90
CA SER A 41 2.66 -25.35 -6.74
C SER A 41 3.14 -24.77 -5.41
N ASN A 42 4.36 -24.23 -5.37
CA ASN A 42 4.90 -23.57 -4.18
C ASN A 42 4.35 -22.15 -4.04
N PHE A 43 4.17 -21.42 -5.15
CA PHE A 43 3.51 -20.11 -5.14
C PHE A 43 2.04 -20.20 -4.69
N SER A 44 1.30 -21.22 -5.13
CA SER A 44 -0.10 -21.42 -4.74
C SER A 44 -0.26 -21.88 -3.28
N GLN A 45 0.80 -22.40 -2.66
CA GLN A 45 0.84 -22.72 -1.23
C GLN A 45 1.15 -21.51 -0.34
N MET A 46 1.59 -20.38 -0.91
CA MET A 46 1.82 -19.14 -0.17
C MET A 46 0.51 -18.40 0.11
N SER A 47 0.50 -17.57 1.16
CA SER A 47 -0.60 -16.64 1.36
C SER A 47 -0.61 -15.59 0.23
N SER A 48 -1.80 -15.12 -0.17
CA SER A 48 -1.97 -14.11 -1.22
C SER A 48 -1.18 -12.83 -0.95
N SER A 49 -1.05 -12.44 0.32
CA SER A 49 -0.24 -11.29 0.74
C SER A 49 1.26 -11.53 0.54
N ASP A 50 1.77 -12.71 0.90
CA ASP A 50 3.20 -13.02 0.77
C ASP A 50 3.60 -13.21 -0.70
N GLN A 51 2.71 -13.83 -1.48
CA GLN A 51 2.84 -13.94 -2.94
C GLN A 51 2.94 -12.55 -3.59
N ALA A 52 2.04 -11.63 -3.23
CA ALA A 52 2.06 -10.27 -3.75
C ALA A 52 3.32 -9.49 -3.34
N GLN A 53 3.82 -9.68 -2.12
CA GLN A 53 5.07 -9.07 -1.68
C GLN A 53 6.28 -9.62 -2.42
N LEU A 54 6.37 -10.94 -2.59
CA LEU A 54 7.46 -11.59 -3.32
C LEU A 54 7.47 -11.16 -4.80
N MET A 55 6.31 -11.19 -5.46
CA MET A 55 6.16 -10.72 -6.85
C MET A 55 6.44 -9.22 -7.01
N SER A 56 6.08 -8.40 -6.02
CA SER A 56 6.43 -6.98 -6.01
C SER A 56 7.94 -6.75 -5.90
N LYS A 57 8.66 -7.55 -5.10
CA LYS A 57 10.13 -7.47 -5.03
C LYS A 57 10.79 -7.99 -6.31
N LEU A 58 10.26 -9.08 -6.86
CA LEU A 58 10.75 -9.69 -8.09
C LEU A 58 10.61 -8.74 -9.28
N SER A 59 9.44 -8.12 -9.45
CA SER A 59 9.19 -7.12 -10.50
C SER A 59 10.04 -5.86 -10.34
N ALA A 60 10.38 -5.46 -9.10
CA ALA A 60 11.28 -4.34 -8.85
C ALA A 60 12.74 -4.64 -9.25
N ASN A 61 13.22 -5.85 -8.99
CA ASN A 61 14.60 -6.28 -9.29
C ASN A 61 14.73 -7.04 -10.61
N TRP A 62 13.71 -6.98 -11.46
CA TRP A 62 13.69 -7.75 -12.70
C TRP A 62 14.90 -7.42 -13.59
N PRO A 63 15.62 -8.43 -14.12
CA PRO A 63 16.88 -8.23 -14.82
C PRO A 63 16.69 -7.54 -16.19
N PHE A 64 15.55 -7.79 -16.86
CA PHE A 64 15.25 -7.19 -18.16
C PHE A 64 14.71 -5.77 -18.00
N SER A 65 15.46 -4.78 -18.50
CA SER A 65 15.18 -3.35 -18.28
C SER A 65 13.84 -2.87 -18.84
N PHE A 66 13.45 -3.35 -20.03
CA PHE A 66 12.19 -2.98 -20.68
C PHE A 66 10.97 -3.56 -19.95
N GLU A 67 11.05 -4.83 -19.55
CA GLU A 67 9.99 -5.51 -18.79
C GLU A 67 9.88 -4.93 -17.38
N ARG A 68 11.02 -4.67 -16.73
CA ARG A 68 11.05 -3.97 -15.43
C ARG A 68 10.38 -2.60 -15.51
N ARG A 69 10.62 -1.85 -16.59
CA ARG A 69 9.96 -0.55 -16.81
C ARG A 69 8.46 -0.74 -17.04
N ALA A 70 8.06 -1.72 -17.84
CA ALA A 70 6.65 -2.03 -18.07
C ALA A 70 5.91 -2.43 -16.78
N LEU A 71 6.59 -3.09 -15.83
CA LEU A 71 6.02 -3.49 -14.54
C LEU A 71 5.92 -2.34 -13.53
N ASN A 72 6.91 -1.44 -13.47
CA ASN A 72 6.98 -0.40 -12.43
C ASN A 72 6.46 0.97 -12.87
N TRP A 73 6.60 1.32 -14.15
CA TRP A 73 6.22 2.64 -14.66
C TRP A 73 4.71 2.95 -14.69
N PRO A 74 3.79 1.98 -14.86
CA PRO A 74 2.34 2.21 -14.88
C PRO A 74 1.81 3.00 -13.68
N VAL A 75 2.30 2.70 -12.47
CA VAL A 75 1.93 3.43 -11.23
C VAL A 75 2.32 4.91 -11.35
N HIS A 76 3.54 5.17 -11.81
CA HIS A 76 4.07 6.52 -11.94
C HIS A 76 3.39 7.29 -13.07
N ALA A 77 3.11 6.64 -14.20
CA ALA A 77 2.41 7.25 -15.31
C ALA A 77 1.01 7.72 -14.91
N GLY A 78 0.25 6.88 -14.21
CA GLY A 78 -1.06 7.26 -13.70
C GLY A 78 -1.00 8.34 -12.62
N LEU A 79 -0.02 8.27 -11.71
CA LEU A 79 0.19 9.31 -10.69
C LEU A 79 0.49 10.67 -11.34
N LEU A 80 1.38 10.70 -12.35
CA LEU A 80 1.72 11.93 -13.07
C LEU A 80 0.52 12.48 -13.85
N ALA A 81 -0.26 11.61 -14.50
CA ALA A 81 -1.46 12.03 -15.20
C ALA A 81 -2.48 12.65 -14.23
N ASN A 82 -2.71 12.03 -13.07
CA ASN A 82 -3.57 12.58 -12.04
C ASN A 82 -3.08 13.92 -11.50
N CYS A 83 -1.78 14.05 -11.21
CA CYS A 83 -1.22 15.33 -10.78
C CYS A 83 -1.44 16.41 -11.85
N LEU A 84 -1.26 16.08 -13.12
CA LEU A 84 -1.45 17.01 -14.24
C LEU A 84 -2.92 17.41 -14.39
N THR A 85 -3.85 16.45 -14.39
CA THR A 85 -5.27 16.73 -14.58
C THR A 85 -5.86 17.50 -13.41
N SER A 86 -5.49 17.12 -12.18
CA SER A 86 -5.86 17.84 -10.96
C SER A 86 -5.30 19.26 -10.95
N SER A 87 -4.06 19.45 -11.41
CA SER A 87 -3.48 20.80 -11.57
C SER A 87 -4.30 21.64 -12.54
N LEU A 88 -4.63 21.11 -13.71
CA LEU A 88 -5.39 21.84 -14.73
C LEU A 88 -6.82 22.19 -14.26
N ILE A 89 -7.50 21.26 -13.58
CA ILE A 89 -8.83 21.50 -13.00
C ILE A 89 -8.72 22.57 -11.91
N ALA A 90 -7.79 22.40 -10.98
CA ALA A 90 -7.65 23.30 -9.85
C ALA A 90 -7.32 24.73 -10.28
N THR A 91 -6.47 24.89 -11.30
CA THR A 91 -6.14 26.21 -11.85
C THR A 91 -7.35 26.90 -12.45
N ARG A 92 -8.20 26.19 -13.21
CA ARG A 92 -9.42 26.78 -13.79
C ARG A 92 -10.44 27.19 -12.74
N ILE A 93 -10.63 26.35 -11.72
CA ILE A 93 -11.56 26.64 -10.62
C ILE A 93 -11.03 27.84 -9.81
N ASN A 94 -9.75 27.85 -9.46
CA ASN A 94 -9.15 28.95 -8.71
C ASN A 94 -9.20 30.28 -9.49
N SER A 95 -8.92 30.26 -10.78
CA SER A 95 -9.00 31.48 -11.59
C SER A 95 -10.41 32.06 -11.66
N ASP A 96 -11.41 31.20 -11.69
CA ASP A 96 -12.80 31.65 -11.69
C ASP A 96 -13.22 32.20 -10.33
N MET A 97 -12.94 31.47 -9.24
CA MET A 97 -13.36 31.88 -7.90
C MET A 97 -12.60 33.10 -7.33
N PHE A 98 -11.33 33.29 -7.70
CA PHE A 98 -10.50 34.38 -7.16
C PHE A 98 -10.30 35.56 -8.12
N LEU A 99 -10.32 35.32 -9.44
CA LEU A 99 -10.07 36.36 -10.44
C LEU A 99 -11.31 36.66 -11.31
N PHE A 100 -12.40 35.90 -11.13
CA PHE A 100 -13.60 35.97 -11.98
C PHE A 100 -13.30 35.80 -13.48
N ASP A 101 -12.17 35.17 -13.82
CA ASP A 101 -11.74 34.91 -15.19
C ASP A 101 -11.20 33.49 -15.35
N ALA A 102 -12.11 32.59 -15.74
CA ALA A 102 -11.81 31.20 -16.08
C ALA A 102 -10.85 31.03 -17.29
N LYS A 103 -10.59 32.08 -18.08
CA LYS A 103 -9.73 32.03 -19.28
C LYS A 103 -8.27 32.39 -19.01
N THR A 104 -7.92 32.76 -17.77
CA THR A 104 -6.53 33.06 -17.43
C THR A 104 -5.58 31.89 -17.75
N LYS A 105 -4.37 32.23 -18.18
CA LYS A 105 -3.34 31.25 -18.52
C LYS A 105 -2.88 30.51 -17.25
N PHE A 106 -2.48 29.25 -17.41
CA PHE A 106 -2.11 28.39 -16.27
C PHE A 106 -1.08 29.02 -15.32
N LEU A 107 0.05 29.51 -15.85
CA LEU A 107 1.12 30.11 -15.06
C LEU A 107 0.70 31.42 -14.38
N GLU A 108 -0.17 32.18 -15.03
CA GLU A 108 -0.66 33.45 -14.52
C GLU A 108 -1.62 33.23 -13.35
N SER A 109 -2.52 32.25 -13.47
CA SER A 109 -3.40 31.82 -12.38
C SER A 109 -2.61 31.29 -11.20
N VAL A 110 -1.59 30.44 -11.41
CA VAL A 110 -0.74 29.92 -10.31
C VAL A 110 0.00 31.04 -9.57
N ARG A 111 0.35 32.13 -10.25
CA ARG A 111 1.03 33.27 -9.64
C ARG A 111 0.09 34.20 -8.88
N LYS A 112 -1.13 34.41 -9.39
CA LYS A 112 -2.09 35.39 -8.85
C LYS A 112 -3.06 34.79 -7.81
N CYS A 113 -3.43 33.53 -7.95
CA CYS A 113 -4.34 32.84 -7.03
C CYS A 113 -3.60 32.30 -5.79
N PRO A 114 -4.30 32.07 -4.67
CA PRO A 114 -3.71 31.41 -3.51
C PRO A 114 -3.27 29.99 -3.88
N LYS A 115 -2.09 29.61 -3.38
CA LYS A 115 -1.48 28.31 -3.70
C LYS A 115 -2.14 27.13 -2.98
N SER A 116 -2.86 27.35 -1.88
CA SER A 116 -3.38 26.25 -1.06
C SER A 116 -4.37 25.35 -1.81
N PRO A 117 -5.40 25.85 -2.52
CA PRO A 117 -6.37 24.96 -3.15
C PRO A 117 -5.74 24.16 -4.30
N PHE A 118 -4.72 24.73 -4.94
CA PHE A 118 -3.92 24.08 -5.96
C PHE A 118 -3.09 22.92 -5.37
N VAL A 119 -2.26 23.19 -4.35
CA VAL A 119 -1.37 22.18 -3.76
C VAL A 119 -2.17 21.05 -3.12
N PHE A 120 -3.22 21.37 -2.36
CA PHE A 120 -4.07 20.36 -1.73
C PHE A 120 -4.85 19.53 -2.76
N GLY A 121 -5.32 20.13 -3.85
CA GLY A 121 -6.00 19.39 -4.92
C GLY A 121 -5.09 18.37 -5.60
N VAL A 122 -3.86 18.77 -5.92
CA VAL A 122 -2.85 17.87 -6.52
C VAL A 122 -2.42 16.78 -5.54
N TYR A 123 -2.14 17.15 -4.29
CA TYR A 123 -1.70 16.22 -3.26
C TYR A 123 -2.76 15.17 -2.92
N SER A 124 -3.99 15.59 -2.67
CA SER A 124 -5.10 14.67 -2.35
C SER A 124 -5.36 13.69 -3.49
N SER A 125 -5.44 14.19 -4.72
CA SER A 125 -5.61 13.34 -5.92
C SER A 125 -4.49 12.30 -6.06
N GLY A 126 -3.23 12.70 -5.90
CA GLY A 126 -2.08 11.81 -6.03
C GLY A 126 -2.03 10.73 -4.95
N VAL A 127 -2.26 11.12 -3.69
CA VAL A 127 -2.29 10.18 -2.55
C VAL A 127 -3.44 9.19 -2.69
N THR A 128 -4.65 9.66 -2.98
CA THR A 128 -5.81 8.77 -3.15
C THR A 128 -5.61 7.81 -4.33
N TYR A 129 -5.03 8.26 -5.43
CA TYR A 129 -4.68 7.38 -6.55
C TYR A 129 -3.72 6.27 -6.15
N TYR A 130 -2.61 6.65 -5.50
CA TYR A 130 -1.62 5.67 -5.08
C TYR A 130 -2.24 4.64 -4.12
N MET A 131 -3.07 5.08 -3.17
CA MET A 131 -3.74 4.18 -2.24
C MET A 131 -4.71 3.23 -2.95
N LEU A 132 -5.60 3.75 -3.80
CA LEU A 132 -6.56 2.92 -4.55
C LEU A 132 -5.86 1.96 -5.50
N TYR A 133 -4.77 2.38 -6.16
CA TYR A 133 -3.96 1.51 -7.00
C TYR A 133 -3.39 0.35 -6.18
N GLN A 134 -2.77 0.66 -5.03
CA GLN A 134 -2.17 -0.36 -4.18
C GLN A 134 -3.21 -1.32 -3.58
N MET A 135 -4.43 -0.85 -3.31
CA MET A 135 -5.49 -1.68 -2.74
C MET A 135 -6.26 -2.50 -3.79
N LEU A 136 -6.47 -1.98 -4.99
CA LEU A 136 -7.38 -2.59 -5.98
C LEU A 136 -6.68 -3.24 -7.17
N ILE A 137 -5.49 -2.76 -7.55
CA ILE A 137 -4.77 -3.22 -8.75
C ILE A 137 -3.62 -4.16 -8.37
N THR A 138 -2.71 -3.71 -7.50
CA THR A 138 -1.52 -4.48 -7.09
C THR A 138 -1.86 -5.92 -6.63
N PRO A 139 -2.81 -6.17 -5.71
CA PRO A 139 -3.09 -7.53 -5.27
C PRO A 139 -3.66 -8.41 -6.37
N LYS A 140 -4.54 -7.89 -7.25
CA LYS A 140 -5.13 -8.67 -8.34
C LYS A 140 -4.10 -9.11 -9.38
N ILE A 141 -3.12 -8.25 -9.65
CA ILE A 141 -2.08 -8.52 -10.64
C ILE A 141 -1.09 -9.60 -10.17
N PHE A 142 -0.76 -9.60 -8.88
CA PHE A 142 0.27 -10.47 -8.33
C PHE A 142 -0.26 -11.70 -7.59
N SER A 143 -1.51 -11.69 -7.13
CA SER A 143 -2.12 -12.81 -6.39
C SER A 143 -2.95 -13.74 -7.28
N GLU A 144 -3.58 -13.24 -8.35
CA GLU A 144 -4.36 -14.09 -9.26
C GLU A 144 -3.41 -14.66 -10.33
N LEU A 145 -3.52 -15.96 -10.63
CA LEU A 145 -2.81 -16.58 -11.75
C LEU A 145 -3.34 -16.04 -13.10
N ASP A 146 -4.65 -15.84 -13.22
CA ASP A 146 -5.31 -15.35 -14.43
C ASP A 146 -6.29 -14.19 -14.14
N PRO A 147 -5.80 -12.95 -14.01
CA PRO A 147 -6.67 -11.79 -13.80
C PRO A 147 -7.41 -11.44 -15.09
N CYS A 148 -8.69 -11.09 -14.96
CA CYS A 148 -9.48 -10.62 -16.10
C CYS A 148 -8.94 -9.26 -16.61
N PRO A 149 -8.37 -9.19 -17.83
CA PRO A 149 -7.70 -7.99 -18.31
C PRO A 149 -8.66 -6.82 -18.52
N SER A 150 -9.90 -7.09 -18.98
CA SER A 150 -10.93 -6.07 -19.14
C SER A 150 -11.36 -5.47 -17.80
N CYS A 151 -11.54 -6.30 -16.76
CA CYS A 151 -11.87 -5.84 -15.42
C CYS A 151 -10.75 -4.96 -14.82
N LEU A 152 -9.48 -5.31 -15.02
CA LEU A 152 -8.35 -4.50 -14.55
C LEU A 152 -8.27 -3.15 -15.26
N VAL A 153 -8.47 -3.13 -16.58
CA VAL A 153 -8.49 -1.90 -17.38
C VAL A 153 -9.62 -0.98 -16.92
N ILE A 154 -10.84 -1.52 -16.75
CA ILE A 154 -12.00 -0.73 -16.28
C ILE A 154 -11.74 -0.17 -14.88
N ASN A 155 -11.20 -0.97 -13.95
CA ASN A 155 -10.87 -0.52 -12.61
C ASN A 155 -9.81 0.60 -12.63
N SER A 156 -8.79 0.47 -13.47
CA SER A 156 -7.74 1.49 -13.60
C SER A 156 -8.28 2.80 -14.15
N ILE A 157 -9.14 2.73 -15.18
CA ILE A 157 -9.86 3.88 -15.72
C ILE A 157 -10.74 4.52 -14.64
N ALA A 158 -11.54 3.72 -13.91
CA ALA A 158 -12.43 4.21 -12.88
C ALA A 158 -11.65 4.91 -11.75
N ILE A 159 -10.52 4.34 -11.33
CA ILE A 159 -9.63 4.95 -10.33
C ILE A 159 -9.06 6.26 -10.87
N GLY A 160 -8.53 6.29 -12.10
CA GLY A 160 -7.99 7.50 -12.72
C GLY A 160 -9.02 8.62 -12.85
N LEU A 161 -10.24 8.32 -13.30
CA LEU A 161 -11.32 9.29 -13.41
C LEU A 161 -11.81 9.78 -12.04
N THR A 162 -11.96 8.87 -11.07
CA THR A 162 -12.44 9.25 -9.73
C THR A 162 -11.42 10.14 -9.04
N THR A 163 -10.14 9.75 -9.06
CA THR A 163 -9.08 10.45 -8.32
C THR A 163 -8.51 11.67 -9.05
N GLY A 164 -8.38 11.61 -10.37
CA GLY A 164 -7.80 12.68 -11.19
C GLY A 164 -8.81 13.69 -11.72
N VAL A 165 -10.12 13.41 -11.63
CA VAL A 165 -11.18 14.28 -12.14
C VAL A 165 -12.26 14.56 -11.10
N ALA A 166 -12.96 13.53 -10.60
CA ALA A 166 -14.11 13.72 -9.73
C ALA A 166 -13.72 14.35 -8.37
N ILE A 167 -12.66 13.86 -7.72
CA ILE A 167 -12.17 14.42 -6.45
C ILE A 167 -11.76 15.90 -6.61
N PRO A 168 -10.88 16.29 -7.55
CA PRO A 168 -10.54 17.70 -7.76
C PRO A 168 -11.75 18.59 -8.07
N MET A 169 -12.72 18.10 -8.85
CA MET A 169 -13.93 18.85 -9.17
C MET A 169 -14.81 19.14 -7.94
N LEU A 170 -14.75 18.33 -6.89
CA LEU A 170 -15.52 18.55 -5.65
C LEU A 170 -14.68 19.24 -4.56
N ALA A 171 -13.44 18.78 -4.37
CA ALA A 171 -12.59 19.22 -3.27
C ALA A 171 -12.00 20.62 -3.50
N THR A 172 -11.58 20.95 -4.73
CA THR A 172 -10.99 22.26 -5.02
C THR A 172 -11.94 23.44 -4.84
N PRO A 173 -13.19 23.43 -5.35
CA PRO A 173 -14.10 24.57 -5.14
C PRO A 173 -14.48 24.73 -3.66
N TYR A 174 -14.65 23.63 -2.92
CA TYR A 174 -14.86 23.68 -1.48
C TYR A 174 -13.69 24.36 -0.76
N LEU A 175 -12.45 23.98 -1.09
CA LEU A 175 -11.27 24.54 -0.47
C LEU A 175 -11.04 26.00 -0.87
N ALA A 176 -11.33 26.38 -2.11
CA ALA A 176 -11.27 27.76 -2.58
C ALA A 176 -12.31 28.63 -1.84
N HIS A 177 -13.53 28.14 -1.69
CA HIS A 177 -14.60 28.80 -0.92
C HIS A 177 -14.21 29.00 0.55
N TYR A 178 -13.64 27.97 1.19
CA TYR A 178 -13.15 28.08 2.57
C TYR A 178 -12.06 29.15 2.72
N VAL A 179 -11.15 29.26 1.75
CA VAL A 179 -10.11 30.30 1.75
C VAL A 179 -10.69 31.69 1.52
N LEU A 180 -11.76 31.83 0.72
CA LEU A 180 -12.44 33.10 0.49
C LEU A 180 -13.13 33.62 1.76
N ILE A 181 -13.84 32.73 2.48
CA ILE A 181 -14.47 33.07 3.76
C ILE A 181 -13.43 33.51 4.79
N ASN A 182 -12.33 32.77 4.94
CA ASN A 182 -11.30 33.08 5.94
C ASN A 182 -10.43 34.30 5.61
N ARG A 183 -10.54 34.85 4.40
CA ARG A 183 -9.77 36.04 3.97
C ARG A 183 -10.55 37.34 4.07
N ASP A 184 -11.78 37.32 4.60
CA ASP A 184 -12.69 38.48 4.63
C ASP A 184 -12.92 39.12 3.25
N VAL A 185 -12.63 38.39 2.16
CA VAL A 185 -12.92 38.79 0.77
C VAL A 185 -14.38 38.45 0.43
N ALA A 186 -14.89 37.40 1.06
CA ALA A 186 -16.29 37.01 1.09
C ALA A 186 -17.07 37.92 2.05
N ASN A 187 -18.35 38.20 1.73
CA ASN A 187 -19.19 38.96 2.65
C ASN A 187 -19.32 38.17 3.97
N PRO A 188 -19.39 38.81 5.15
CA PRO A 188 -19.59 38.12 6.43
C PRO A 188 -20.93 37.35 6.53
N ASN A 189 -21.80 37.48 5.52
CA ASN A 189 -23.04 36.73 5.37
C ASN A 189 -22.91 35.47 4.48
N ASP A 190 -21.72 35.17 3.94
CA ASP A 190 -21.55 34.01 3.07
C ASP A 190 -21.74 32.72 3.90
N PRO A 191 -22.65 31.82 3.48
CA PRO A 191 -23.05 30.70 4.30
C PRO A 191 -21.93 29.68 4.41
N HIS A 192 -21.60 29.29 5.64
CA HIS A 192 -20.80 28.10 5.88
C HIS A 192 -21.53 26.85 5.39
N VAL A 193 -20.79 25.96 4.75
CA VAL A 193 -21.29 24.65 4.31
C VAL A 193 -21.56 23.80 5.56
N LYS A 194 -22.83 23.51 5.85
CA LYS A 194 -23.26 22.71 7.01
C LYS A 194 -23.71 21.32 6.61
N ASN A 195 -24.17 21.15 5.36
CA ASN A 195 -24.74 19.91 4.86
C ASN A 195 -23.93 19.30 3.72
N LEU A 196 -24.01 17.97 3.56
CA LEU A 196 -23.41 17.28 2.42
C LEU A 196 -24.00 17.74 1.09
N LEU A 197 -25.30 18.05 1.07
CA LEU A 197 -25.96 18.57 -0.14
C LEU A 197 -25.36 19.91 -0.56
N GLU A 198 -25.10 20.82 0.39
CA GLU A 198 -24.45 22.10 0.15
C GLU A 198 -23.00 21.92 -0.36
N PHE A 199 -22.29 20.92 0.16
CA PHE A 199 -20.96 20.58 -0.34
C PHE A 199 -21.00 20.12 -1.81
N ILE A 200 -21.94 19.24 -2.15
CA ILE A 200 -22.09 18.73 -3.52
C ILE A 200 -22.55 19.83 -4.47
N THR A 201 -23.50 20.68 -4.07
CA THR A 201 -23.97 21.79 -4.90
C THR A 201 -22.88 22.82 -5.12
N LEU A 202 -22.09 23.16 -4.08
CA LEU A 202 -20.91 24.02 -4.20
C LEU A 202 -19.87 23.42 -5.16
N GLY A 203 -19.60 22.12 -5.03
CA GLY A 203 -18.71 21.41 -5.96
C GLY A 203 -19.21 21.42 -7.40
N TRP A 204 -20.52 21.23 -7.59
CA TRP A 204 -21.14 21.23 -8.91
C TRP A 204 -21.11 22.61 -9.59
N GLU A 205 -21.42 23.66 -8.84
CA GLU A 205 -21.43 25.04 -9.31
C GLU A 205 -20.01 25.57 -9.53
N GLY A 206 -19.12 25.40 -8.56
CA GLY A 206 -17.72 25.84 -8.64
C GLY A 206 -16.88 25.10 -9.69
N SER A 207 -17.34 23.93 -10.16
CA SER A 207 -16.66 23.17 -11.21
C SER A 207 -17.13 23.50 -12.64
N LYS A 208 -18.14 24.36 -12.82
CA LYS A 208 -18.58 24.84 -14.15
C LYS A 208 -17.44 25.32 -15.05
N PRO A 209 -16.45 26.10 -14.55
CA PRO A 209 -15.31 26.57 -15.35
C PRO A 209 -14.44 25.44 -15.93
N ALA A 210 -14.34 24.32 -15.20
CA ALA A 210 -13.55 23.17 -15.63
C ALA A 210 -14.26 22.29 -16.68
N ARG A 211 -15.57 22.45 -16.89
CA ARG A 211 -16.34 21.59 -17.82
C ARG A 211 -15.89 21.70 -19.28
N GLN A 212 -15.34 22.86 -19.68
CA GLN A 212 -14.83 23.06 -21.04
C GLN A 212 -13.55 22.25 -21.33
N ILE A 213 -12.72 22.00 -20.31
CA ILE A 213 -11.49 21.21 -20.43
C ILE A 213 -11.70 19.73 -20.09
N LEU A 214 -12.82 19.41 -19.43
CA LEU A 214 -13.20 18.08 -18.97
C LEU A 214 -13.08 16.98 -20.05
N PRO A 215 -13.61 17.11 -21.28
CA PRO A 215 -13.52 16.02 -22.27
C PRO A 215 -12.07 15.70 -22.65
N LYS A 216 -11.19 16.71 -22.71
CA LYS A 216 -9.76 16.51 -23.02
C LYS A 216 -9.04 15.79 -21.88
N ILE A 217 -9.37 16.15 -20.64
CA ILE A 217 -8.80 15.54 -19.44
C ILE A 217 -9.27 14.09 -19.27
N VAL A 218 -10.56 13.84 -19.48
CA VAL A 218 -11.12 12.48 -19.45
C VAL A 218 -10.46 11.62 -20.53
N ALA A 219 -10.35 12.11 -21.76
CA ALA A 219 -9.65 11.38 -22.82
C ALA A 219 -8.19 11.08 -22.47
N LEU A 220 -7.45 12.05 -21.91
CA LEU A 220 -6.07 11.84 -21.47
C LEU A 220 -5.99 10.74 -20.39
N GLN A 221 -6.89 10.77 -19.39
CA GLN A 221 -6.91 9.78 -18.32
C GLN A 221 -7.24 8.38 -18.85
N MET A 222 -8.20 8.28 -19.76
CA MET A 222 -8.55 7.01 -20.42
C MET A 222 -7.35 6.42 -21.16
N VAL A 223 -6.65 7.24 -21.96
CA VAL A 223 -5.48 6.81 -22.74
C VAL A 223 -4.33 6.39 -21.83
N VAL A 224 -4.03 7.17 -20.80
CA VAL A 224 -2.94 6.85 -19.86
C VAL A 224 -3.27 5.59 -19.06
N ALA A 225 -4.48 5.48 -18.51
CA ALA A 225 -4.89 4.30 -17.73
C ALA A 225 -4.88 3.03 -18.59
N TYR A 226 -5.41 3.11 -19.82
CA TYR A 226 -5.40 2.00 -20.76
C TYR A 226 -3.97 1.58 -21.14
N GLY A 227 -3.15 2.53 -21.58
CA GLY A 227 -1.75 2.25 -21.97
C GLY A 227 -0.89 1.74 -20.82
N ALA A 228 -1.07 2.30 -19.61
CA ALA A 228 -0.38 1.86 -18.40
C ALA A 228 -0.77 0.42 -18.03
N MET A 229 -2.05 0.07 -18.06
CA MET A 229 -2.50 -1.30 -17.79
C MET A 229 -2.07 -2.28 -18.88
N TYR A 230 -2.12 -1.88 -20.15
CA TYR A 230 -1.63 -2.72 -21.23
C TYR A 230 -0.14 -3.05 -21.07
N ALA A 231 0.69 -2.04 -20.80
CA ALA A 231 2.12 -2.25 -20.55
C ALA A 231 2.36 -3.15 -19.34
N LEU A 232 1.57 -2.99 -18.28
CA LEU A 232 1.67 -3.82 -17.07
C LEU A 232 1.32 -5.29 -17.34
N LEU A 233 0.23 -5.54 -18.06
CA LEU A 233 -0.21 -6.89 -18.43
C LEU A 233 0.81 -7.55 -19.36
N TRP A 234 1.33 -6.82 -20.35
CA TRP A 234 2.39 -7.30 -21.23
C TRP A 234 3.67 -7.66 -20.46
N GLY A 235 4.09 -6.81 -19.52
CA GLY A 235 5.27 -7.06 -18.67
C GLY A 235 5.06 -8.26 -17.75
N ARG A 236 3.84 -8.42 -17.23
CA ARG A 236 3.45 -9.58 -16.41
C ARG A 236 3.53 -10.87 -17.23
N GLU A 237 2.88 -10.93 -18.38
CA GLU A 237 2.89 -12.13 -19.24
C GLU A 237 4.32 -12.56 -19.60
N ARG A 238 5.19 -11.60 -19.96
CA ARG A 238 6.62 -11.87 -20.20
C ARG A 238 7.35 -12.41 -18.98
N MET A 239 7.10 -11.81 -17.81
CA MET A 239 7.71 -12.25 -16.55
C MET A 239 7.31 -13.70 -16.23
N TYR A 240 6.01 -14.03 -16.32
CA TYR A 240 5.49 -15.37 -16.06
C TYR A 240 6.05 -16.38 -17.07
N ASN A 241 6.00 -16.07 -18.37
CA ASN A 241 6.58 -16.94 -19.41
C ASN A 241 8.08 -17.19 -19.20
N THR A 242 8.83 -16.19 -18.74
CA THR A 242 10.27 -16.35 -18.46
C THR A 242 10.51 -17.22 -17.23
N LEU A 243 9.70 -17.07 -16.19
CA LEU A 243 9.76 -17.93 -14.99
C LEU A 243 9.40 -19.38 -15.32
N ASP A 244 8.54 -19.61 -16.33
CA ASP A 244 8.14 -20.94 -16.79
C ASP A 244 9.20 -21.63 -17.65
N LEU A 245 9.87 -20.86 -18.50
CA LEU A 245 10.86 -21.39 -19.43
C LEU A 245 12.20 -21.71 -18.75
N ASP A 246 12.57 -20.99 -17.69
CA ASP A 246 13.85 -21.18 -17.00
C ASP A 246 13.69 -21.36 -15.46
N PRO A 247 13.61 -22.61 -14.98
CA PRO A 247 13.46 -22.93 -13.56
C PRO A 247 14.73 -22.64 -12.73
N GLU A 248 15.90 -22.50 -13.34
CA GLU A 248 17.13 -22.16 -12.61
C GLU A 248 17.28 -20.65 -12.41
N LEU A 249 16.95 -19.87 -13.44
CA LEU A 249 16.92 -18.41 -13.36
C LEU A 249 15.87 -17.94 -12.35
N SER A 250 14.68 -18.52 -12.36
CA SER A 250 13.62 -18.23 -11.39
C SER A 250 14.05 -18.52 -9.95
N LYS A 251 14.73 -19.64 -9.67
CA LYS A 251 15.30 -19.93 -8.34
C LYS A 251 16.26 -18.83 -7.88
N LYS A 252 17.19 -18.42 -8.75
CA LYS A 252 18.15 -17.35 -8.45
C LYS A 252 17.45 -16.03 -8.19
N LEU A 253 16.49 -15.65 -9.04
CA LEU A 253 15.76 -14.39 -8.92
C LEU A 253 14.84 -14.37 -7.70
N ILE A 254 14.25 -15.49 -7.30
CA ILE A 254 13.44 -15.60 -6.08
C ILE A 254 14.33 -15.48 -4.84
N ALA A 255 15.49 -16.14 -4.81
CA ALA A 255 16.46 -16.00 -3.74
C ALA A 255 16.98 -14.56 -3.61
N ASP A 256 17.29 -13.92 -4.74
CA ASP A 256 17.71 -12.51 -4.78
C ASP A 256 16.57 -11.57 -4.36
N ALA A 257 15.33 -11.85 -4.77
CA ALA A 257 14.15 -11.07 -4.36
C ALA A 257 13.88 -11.18 -2.85
N GLN A 258 14.08 -12.36 -2.25
CA GLN A 258 13.95 -12.56 -0.80
C GLN A 258 15.03 -11.82 -0.02
N ASN A 259 16.27 -11.85 -0.50
CA ASN A 259 17.40 -11.12 0.10
C ASN A 259 17.33 -9.60 -0.14
N SER A 260 16.55 -9.14 -1.11
CA SER A 260 16.40 -7.71 -1.38
C SER A 260 15.53 -7.02 -0.33
N THR A 261 16.07 -5.97 0.29
CA THR A 261 15.31 -5.05 1.14
C THR A 261 14.32 -4.28 0.28
N SER A 262 13.02 -4.41 0.58
CA SER A 262 11.96 -3.70 -0.15
C SER A 262 12.13 -2.18 -0.01
N LEU A 263 11.85 -1.42 -1.08
CA LEU A 263 11.74 0.04 -1.00
C LEU A 263 10.72 0.48 0.07
N LYS A 264 9.69 -0.34 0.33
CA LYS A 264 8.72 -0.09 1.41
C LYS A 264 9.37 -0.18 2.79
N SER A 265 10.31 -1.10 3.04
CA SER A 265 11.00 -1.18 4.34
C SER A 265 11.93 0.01 4.54
N LYS A 266 12.61 0.46 3.48
CA LYS A 266 13.43 1.69 3.50
C LYS A 266 12.58 2.94 3.79
N ILE A 267 11.42 3.06 3.13
CA ILE A 267 10.49 4.17 3.37
C ILE A 267 9.89 4.08 4.78
N PHE A 268 9.53 2.89 5.27
CA PHE A 268 8.99 2.71 6.62
C PHE A 268 10.03 2.98 7.71
N GLU A 269 11.30 2.67 7.46
CA GLU A 269 12.42 3.09 8.32
C GLU A 269 12.61 4.61 8.31
N VAL A 270 12.46 5.26 7.16
CA VAL A 270 12.49 6.73 7.05
C VAL A 270 11.29 7.36 7.77
N LEU A 271 10.08 6.79 7.63
CA LEU A 271 8.89 7.27 8.34
C LEU A 271 8.98 7.04 9.86
N ARG A 272 9.52 5.92 10.32
CA ARG A 272 9.79 5.66 11.75
C ARG A 272 10.82 6.61 12.36
N LYS A 273 11.71 7.17 11.54
CA LYS A 273 12.67 8.21 11.95
C LYS A 273 12.03 9.60 12.10
N ILE A 274 10.76 9.78 11.73
CA ILE A 274 10.02 11.04 11.91
C ILE A 274 9.28 10.97 13.25
N PRO A 275 9.66 11.77 14.27
CA PRO A 275 9.13 11.65 15.64
C PRO A 275 7.63 11.95 15.79
N VAL A 276 6.98 12.49 14.76
CA VAL A 276 5.55 12.88 14.77
C VAL A 276 4.61 11.69 14.51
N LEU A 277 5.09 10.61 13.88
CA LEU A 277 4.26 9.46 13.46
C LEU A 277 4.23 8.29 14.45
N ASN A 278 5.06 8.31 15.50
CA ASN A 278 5.09 7.23 16.50
C ASN A 278 3.84 7.18 17.39
N GLY A 279 3.04 8.25 17.43
CA GLY A 279 1.80 8.29 18.22
C GLY A 279 0.55 7.75 17.51
N PHE A 280 0.60 7.50 16.20
CA PHE A 280 -0.61 7.15 15.41
C PHE A 280 -0.63 5.70 14.88
N LEU A 281 0.47 4.96 15.05
CA LEU A 281 0.53 3.53 14.74
C LEU A 281 0.54 2.75 16.05
N GLU A 282 -0.60 2.78 16.75
CA GLU A 282 -0.85 1.84 17.84
C GLU A 282 -1.03 0.45 17.22
N GLU A 283 -0.20 -0.50 17.67
CA GLU A 283 -0.16 -1.86 17.17
C GLU A 283 -1.53 -2.54 17.33
N SER A 284 -2.00 -3.17 16.25
CA SER A 284 -3.15 -4.07 16.26
C SER A 284 -2.98 -5.14 17.37
N PRO A 285 -4.03 -5.44 18.16
CA PRO A 285 -3.96 -6.21 19.41
C PRO A 285 -3.61 -7.72 19.26
N GLU A 286 -3.27 -8.20 18.07
CA GLU A 286 -2.85 -9.60 17.86
C GLU A 286 -1.44 -9.88 18.38
N ASN A 287 -0.54 -8.89 18.43
CA ASN A 287 0.85 -9.11 18.82
C ASN A 287 1.05 -9.29 20.34
N GLN A 288 0.16 -8.73 21.17
CA GLN A 288 0.23 -8.88 22.63
C GLN A 288 -0.14 -10.29 23.13
N ARG A 289 -0.97 -11.04 22.40
CA ARG A 289 -1.31 -12.42 22.79
C ARG A 289 -0.13 -13.38 22.61
N HIS A 290 0.79 -13.10 21.68
CA HIS A 290 1.94 -13.95 21.44
C HIS A 290 3.08 -13.70 22.43
N THR A 291 3.29 -12.46 22.87
CA THR A 291 4.30 -12.14 23.91
C THR A 291 3.89 -12.68 25.28
N VAL A 292 2.63 -12.52 25.69
CA VAL A 292 2.12 -13.05 26.98
C VAL A 292 2.20 -14.59 27.03
N ASN A 293 1.89 -15.26 25.91
CA ASN A 293 2.02 -16.72 25.84
C ASN A 293 3.49 -17.17 25.84
N SER A 294 4.41 -16.41 25.23
CA SER A 294 5.84 -16.74 25.26
C SER A 294 6.46 -16.54 26.64
N GLU A 295 6.07 -15.49 27.37
CA GLU A 295 6.56 -15.23 28.72
C GLU A 295 5.97 -16.21 29.74
N SER A 296 4.70 -16.59 29.60
CA SER A 296 4.08 -17.66 30.39
C SER A 296 4.77 -19.01 30.17
N SER A 297 5.12 -19.32 28.91
CA SER A 297 5.86 -20.54 28.54
C SER A 297 7.28 -20.55 29.12
N LEU A 298 7.95 -19.40 29.10
CA LEU A 298 9.30 -19.23 29.64
C LEU A 298 9.31 -19.32 31.18
N LEU A 299 8.31 -18.73 31.85
CA LEU A 299 8.12 -18.84 33.30
C LEU A 299 7.82 -20.28 33.71
N HIS A 300 6.95 -20.99 32.99
CA HIS A 300 6.68 -22.40 33.25
C HIS A 300 7.91 -23.29 33.02
N ALA A 301 8.75 -22.99 32.03
CA ALA A 301 10.01 -23.69 31.79
C ALA A 301 11.03 -23.42 32.92
N LYS A 302 11.13 -22.16 33.39
CA LYS A 302 12.03 -21.77 34.48
C LYS A 302 11.63 -22.40 35.83
N ILE A 303 10.33 -22.44 36.13
CA ILE A 303 9.80 -23.10 37.34
C ILE A 303 10.05 -24.62 37.29
N ARG A 304 9.92 -25.24 36.11
CA ARG A 304 10.19 -26.68 35.94
C ARG A 304 11.67 -27.02 36.08
N ALA A 305 12.57 -26.17 35.57
CA ALA A 305 14.01 -26.32 35.73
C ALA A 305 14.49 -26.15 37.19
N VAL A 306 13.90 -25.21 37.93
CA VAL A 306 14.20 -25.02 39.37
C VAL A 306 13.71 -26.21 40.21
N ARG A 307 12.60 -26.86 39.82
CA ARG A 307 12.07 -28.05 40.50
C ARG A 307 12.89 -29.31 40.24
N GLN A 308 13.60 -29.39 39.11
CA GLN A 308 14.43 -30.55 38.74
C GLN A 308 15.84 -30.51 39.36
N ASN A 309 16.33 -29.34 39.78
CA ASN A 309 17.65 -29.20 40.42
C ASN A 309 17.63 -29.29 41.96
N ARG A 310 16.51 -29.66 42.58
CA ARG A 310 16.42 -29.82 44.04
C ARG A 310 16.65 -31.28 44.44
N SER A 311 17.84 -31.56 44.95
CA SER A 311 18.19 -32.82 45.64
C SER A 311 17.31 -33.01 46.88
N PRO A 312 16.93 -34.24 47.28
CA PRO A 312 15.87 -34.51 48.27
C PRO A 312 16.30 -34.34 49.73
N ASP A 313 17.17 -33.37 50.05
CA ASP A 313 17.66 -33.13 51.42
C ASP A 313 17.72 -31.62 51.71
N GLU A 314 16.55 -30.98 51.67
CA GLU A 314 16.39 -29.63 52.21
C GLU A 314 14.99 -29.48 52.80
N SER A 315 14.94 -29.46 54.14
CA SER A 315 13.76 -29.18 54.93
C SER A 315 13.16 -27.81 54.56
N PRO A 316 11.83 -27.66 54.57
CA PRO A 316 11.18 -26.42 54.18
C PRO A 316 11.51 -25.28 55.17
N PRO A 317 11.79 -24.05 54.70
CA PRO A 317 12.01 -22.91 55.57
C PRO A 317 10.69 -22.53 56.30
N PRO A 318 10.80 -21.95 57.51
CA PRO A 318 9.64 -21.67 58.35
C PRO A 318 8.78 -20.54 57.76
N ARG A 319 7.46 -20.67 57.92
CA ARG A 319 6.50 -19.60 57.58
C ARG A 319 6.76 -18.39 58.47
N PRO A 320 6.81 -17.16 57.92
CA PRO A 320 6.72 -15.96 58.73
C PRO A 320 5.29 -15.81 59.30
N PRO A 321 5.16 -15.22 60.50
CA PRO A 321 3.91 -15.17 61.25
C PRO A 321 2.91 -14.16 60.64
N SER A 322 1.65 -14.57 60.65
CA SER A 322 0.50 -13.67 60.53
C SER A 322 0.43 -12.81 61.79
N ASP A 323 0.56 -11.48 61.66
CA ASP A 323 -0.45 -10.52 62.11
C ASP A 323 0.02 -9.05 62.10
N GLN A 324 -0.81 -8.25 61.42
CA GLN A 324 -1.24 -6.86 61.70
C GLN A 324 -0.40 -5.61 61.40
N ILE A 325 -1.17 -4.54 61.13
CA ILE A 325 -0.88 -3.09 61.08
C ILE A 325 -0.40 -2.60 59.68
N SER A 326 -0.96 -1.58 59.00
CA SER A 326 -2.04 -0.62 59.25
C SER A 326 -2.32 0.14 57.94
N GLU A 327 -3.61 0.35 57.65
CA GLU A 327 -4.24 1.64 57.27
C GLU A 327 -3.32 2.78 56.78
N ARG A 328 -3.45 3.19 55.50
CA ARG A 328 -3.71 4.59 55.10
C ARG A 328 -3.91 4.78 53.59
N ASP A 329 -4.95 5.56 53.32
CA ASP A 329 -5.09 6.59 52.27
C ASP A 329 -5.28 6.20 50.79
N ASN A 330 -6.56 6.12 50.48
CA ASN A 330 -7.21 6.50 49.22
C ASN A 330 -6.92 7.98 48.89
N PRO A 331 -6.88 8.38 47.60
CA PRO A 331 -7.94 9.30 47.20
C PRO A 331 -8.56 9.01 45.84
N LYS A 332 -9.86 9.31 45.81
CA LYS A 332 -10.78 9.33 44.67
C LYS A 332 -10.35 10.37 43.63
N ILE A 333 -10.51 10.01 42.36
CA ILE A 333 -10.60 10.96 41.24
C ILE A 333 -12.09 11.19 40.98
N VAL A 334 -12.46 12.48 40.98
CA VAL A 334 -13.76 13.05 40.59
C VAL A 334 -13.88 13.09 39.07
#